data_AF-A0A920BIH3-F1
#
_entry.id   AF-A0A920BIH3-F1
#
_cell.length_a   1.000
_cell.length_b   1.000
_cell.length_c   1.000
_cell.angle_alpha   90.00
_cell.angle_beta   90.00
_cell.angle_gamma   90.00
#
_symmetry.space_group_name_H-M   'P 1'
#
loop_
_entity.id
_entity.type
_entity.pdbx_description
1 polymer ?
#
loop_
_entity_poly.entity_id
_entity_poly.type
_entity_poly.pdbx_seq_one_letter_code
_entity_poly.pdbx_strand_id
1 'polypeptide(L)'
;MEKRAISFALNESIQNFRDEETESITSVSEALTKGKQLLDHVEIAEKVSTRLDDLDNNQRAKTWGRDIWKAFLAFEAYARSGYTGNFYQWCSSGNDFSWFSQSTALKESDTVHNDERLYAQRVLPITTEVDPRGKVFMESHLKFRGSMAPRLYFFDDTKGKTQKVHIGGIDPHSRWENTTT
;
A
#
# COMPACT_ATOMS: atom_id res chain seq x y z
N MET A 1 -1.24 7.73 22.23
CA MET A 1 -0.49 6.66 22.92
C MET A 1 -0.09 5.58 21.91
N GLU A 2 -1.04 5.09 21.11
CA GLU A 2 -0.87 4.09 20.03
C GLU A 2 0.22 4.44 19.00
N LYS A 3 0.23 5.65 18.41
CA LYS A 3 1.29 6.07 17.47
C LYS A 3 2.72 5.94 18.02
N ARG A 4 2.92 6.28 19.31
CA ARG A 4 4.22 6.13 19.97
C ARG A 4 4.59 4.65 20.17
N ALA A 5 3.60 3.80 20.47
CA ALA A 5 3.81 2.37 20.61
C ALA A 5 4.19 1.72 19.26
N ILE A 6 3.53 2.10 18.16
CA ILE A 6 3.88 1.65 16.80
C ILE A 6 5.31 2.08 16.45
N SER A 7 5.65 3.35 16.66
CA SER A 7 7.00 3.86 16.39
C SER A 7 8.08 3.10 17.18
N PHE A 8 7.82 2.83 18.46
CA PHE A 8 8.70 2.04 19.33
C PHE A 8 8.84 0.59 18.86
N ALA A 9 7.73 -0.10 18.59
CA ALA A 9 7.74 -1.49 18.15
C ALA A 9 8.46 -1.68 16.81
N LEU A 10 8.35 -0.71 15.90
CA LEU A 10 9.09 -0.70 14.64
C LEU A 10 10.60 -0.49 14.84
N ASN A 11 11.02 0.30 15.85
CA ASN A 11 12.44 0.50 16.15
C ASN A 11 13.06 -0.75 16.77
N GLU A 12 12.32 -1.39 17.68
CA GLU A 12 12.79 -2.55 18.44
C GLU A 12 12.47 -3.88 17.73
N SER A 13 11.97 -3.84 16.49
CA SER A 13 11.58 -5.01 15.70
C SER A 13 10.64 -6.00 16.45
N ILE A 14 9.69 -5.49 17.22
CA ILE A 14 8.84 -6.31 18.10
C ILE A 14 7.71 -6.97 17.29
N GLN A 15 7.90 -8.24 16.90
CA GLN A 15 6.93 -9.02 16.13
C GLN A 15 5.59 -9.22 16.84
N ASN A 16 5.60 -9.52 18.14
CA ASN A 16 4.35 -9.77 18.88
C ASN A 16 3.41 -8.56 18.86
N PHE A 17 3.95 -7.36 18.89
CA PHE A 17 3.18 -6.13 18.77
C PHE A 17 2.51 -5.99 17.39
N ARG A 18 3.23 -6.36 16.33
CA ARG A 18 2.69 -6.38 14.95
C ARG A 18 1.48 -7.28 14.85
N ASP A 19 1.55 -8.46 15.45
CA ASP A 19 0.47 -9.45 15.40
C ASP A 19 -0.76 -8.98 16.18
N GLU A 20 -0.58 -8.48 17.41
CA GLU A 20 -1.68 -7.94 18.23
C GLU A 20 -2.40 -6.76 17.56
N GLU A 21 -1.64 -5.78 17.06
CA GLU A 21 -2.21 -4.63 16.35
C GLU A 21 -2.96 -5.07 15.09
N THR A 22 -2.42 -6.04 14.36
CA THR A 22 -3.09 -6.57 13.18
C THR A 22 -4.37 -7.30 13.56
N GLU A 23 -4.38 -8.07 14.64
CA GLU A 23 -5.57 -8.81 15.05
C GLU A 23 -6.77 -7.90 15.37
N SER A 24 -6.52 -6.67 15.81
CA SER A 24 -7.57 -5.68 16.07
C SER A 24 -8.33 -5.25 14.80
N ILE A 25 -7.71 -5.31 13.62
CA ILE A 25 -8.30 -4.84 12.36
C ILE A 25 -9.47 -5.73 11.93
N THR A 26 -10.59 -5.09 11.63
CA THR A 26 -11.86 -5.71 11.24
C THR A 26 -12.31 -5.41 9.81
N SER A 27 -11.80 -4.34 9.18
CA SER A 27 -12.18 -3.95 7.81
C SER A 27 -11.03 -3.27 7.04
N VAL A 28 -11.24 -3.05 5.73
CA VAL A 28 -10.29 -2.28 4.90
C VAL A 28 -10.35 -0.80 5.27
N SER A 29 -11.55 -0.25 5.51
CA SER A 29 -11.70 1.15 5.95
C SER A 29 -10.98 1.43 7.27
N GLU A 30 -10.99 0.48 8.20
CA GLU A 30 -10.27 0.61 9.47
C GLU A 30 -8.76 0.68 9.25
N ALA A 31 -8.21 -0.21 8.42
CA ALA A 31 -6.78 -0.19 8.07
C ALA A 31 -6.37 1.13 7.41
N LEU A 32 -7.20 1.67 6.50
CA LEU A 32 -6.97 2.98 5.87
C LEU A 32 -7.00 4.12 6.88
N THR A 33 -7.97 4.12 7.79
CA THR A 33 -8.12 5.14 8.83
C THR A 33 -6.92 5.13 9.78
N LYS A 34 -6.54 3.96 10.28
CA LYS A 34 -5.35 3.79 11.12
C LYS A 34 -4.08 4.19 10.38
N GLY A 35 -3.94 3.81 9.10
CA GLY A 35 -2.81 4.21 8.25
C GLY A 35 -2.62 5.72 8.19
N LYS A 36 -3.70 6.45 7.87
CA LYS A 36 -3.72 7.92 7.81
C LYS A 36 -3.37 8.59 9.15
N GLN A 37 -3.80 8.00 10.27
CA GLN A 37 -3.67 8.62 11.60
C GLN A 37 -2.35 8.31 12.29
N LEU A 38 -1.81 7.11 12.07
CA LEU A 38 -0.77 6.54 12.91
C LEU A 38 0.60 6.49 12.24
N LEU A 39 0.67 6.48 10.91
CA LEU A 39 1.92 6.31 10.17
C LEU A 39 2.49 7.66 9.72
N ASP A 40 3.81 7.81 9.81
CA ASP A 40 4.50 9.07 9.47
C ASP A 40 5.09 9.05 8.06
N HIS A 41 5.43 7.85 7.57
CA HIS A 41 6.12 7.65 6.30
C HIS A 41 5.24 6.97 5.24
N VAL A 42 3.95 6.81 5.53
CA VAL A 42 2.94 6.31 4.61
C VAL A 42 1.89 7.38 4.38
N GLU A 43 1.83 7.90 3.15
CA GLU A 43 0.86 8.91 2.74
C GLU A 43 -0.28 8.24 1.97
N ILE A 44 -1.50 8.30 2.48
CA ILE A 44 -2.67 7.68 1.84
C ILE A 44 -3.53 8.77 1.22
N ALA A 45 -3.73 8.72 -0.10
CA ALA A 45 -4.56 9.67 -0.82
C ALA A 45 -5.97 9.76 -0.22
N GLU A 46 -6.56 10.96 -0.23
CA GLU A 46 -7.90 11.13 0.35
C GLU A 46 -8.96 10.28 -0.35
N LYS A 47 -8.88 10.22 -1.69
CA LYS A 47 -9.71 9.38 -2.55
C LYS A 47 -8.96 8.14 -3.03
N VAL A 48 -8.40 7.37 -2.11
CA VAL A 48 -7.61 6.17 -2.42
C VAL A 48 -8.44 5.03 -3.04
N SER A 49 -9.74 4.97 -2.80
CA SER A 49 -10.62 3.92 -3.31
C SER A 49 -11.91 4.51 -3.87
N THR A 50 -12.43 3.89 -4.93
CA THR A 50 -13.78 4.17 -5.45
C THR A 50 -14.77 3.04 -5.15
N ARG A 51 -14.27 1.91 -4.62
CA ARG A 51 -15.05 0.69 -4.36
C ARG A 51 -14.79 0.14 -2.95
N LEU A 52 -14.61 1.04 -1.98
CA LEU A 52 -14.31 0.69 -0.60
C LEU A 52 -15.44 -0.14 0.02
N ASP A 53 -16.69 0.23 -0.25
CA ASP A 53 -17.87 -0.50 0.22
C ASP A 53 -17.90 -1.95 -0.30
N ASP A 54 -17.44 -2.19 -1.53
CA ASP A 54 -17.36 -3.56 -2.07
C ASP A 54 -16.33 -4.42 -1.33
N LEU A 55 -15.23 -3.79 -0.88
CA LEU A 55 -14.18 -4.45 -0.12
C LEU A 55 -14.64 -4.75 1.31
N ASP A 56 -15.32 -3.80 1.95
CA ASP A 56 -15.78 -3.93 3.34
C ASP A 56 -17.01 -4.82 3.51
N ASN A 57 -17.89 -4.89 2.51
CA ASN A 57 -19.03 -5.81 2.51
C ASN A 57 -18.67 -7.24 2.09
N ASN A 58 -17.40 -7.49 1.73
CA ASN A 58 -16.95 -8.83 1.36
C ASN A 58 -16.72 -9.71 2.61
N GLN A 59 -17.01 -11.01 2.51
CA GLN A 59 -16.70 -11.99 3.56
C GLN A 59 -15.20 -12.02 3.96
N ARG A 60 -14.31 -11.51 3.10
CA ARG A 60 -12.86 -11.40 3.35
C ARG A 60 -12.42 -10.03 3.85
N ALA A 61 -13.31 -9.07 4.08
CA ALA A 61 -12.99 -7.71 4.50
C ALA A 61 -12.00 -7.67 5.66
N LYS A 62 -12.25 -8.48 6.70
CA LYS A 62 -11.36 -8.60 7.86
C LYS A 62 -9.97 -9.09 7.49
N THR A 63 -9.87 -10.13 6.67
CA THR A 63 -8.58 -10.68 6.22
C THR A 63 -7.82 -9.66 5.37
N TRP A 64 -8.51 -8.98 4.44
CA TRP A 64 -7.87 -7.97 3.62
C TRP A 64 -7.45 -6.74 4.42
N GLY A 65 -8.28 -6.25 5.35
CA GLY A 65 -7.90 -5.16 6.24
C GLY A 65 -6.62 -5.47 7.02
N ARG A 66 -6.53 -6.68 7.58
CA ARG A 66 -5.34 -7.17 8.27
C ARG A 66 -4.10 -7.24 7.38
N ASP A 67 -4.25 -7.79 6.18
CA ASP A 67 -3.15 -7.88 5.21
C ASP A 67 -2.69 -6.49 4.76
N ILE A 68 -3.63 -5.57 4.52
CA ILE A 68 -3.34 -4.17 4.14
C ILE A 68 -2.60 -3.46 5.28
N TRP A 69 -3.04 -3.65 6.53
CA TRP A 69 -2.35 -3.09 7.69
C TRP A 69 -0.93 -3.64 7.82
N LYS A 70 -0.72 -4.94 7.61
CA LYS A 70 0.62 -5.54 7.56
C LYS A 70 1.49 -4.94 6.46
N ALA A 71 0.92 -4.63 5.29
CA ALA A 71 1.63 -3.94 4.22
C ALA A 71 1.99 -2.50 4.60
N PHE A 72 1.11 -1.79 5.29
CA PHE A 72 1.38 -0.42 5.76
C PHE A 72 2.51 -0.37 6.78
N LEU A 73 2.52 -1.29 7.75
CA LEU A 73 3.63 -1.40 8.70
C LEU A 73 4.95 -1.75 8.00
N ALA A 74 4.91 -2.56 6.93
CA ALA A 74 6.08 -2.86 6.13
C ALA A 74 6.57 -1.61 5.35
N PHE A 75 5.67 -0.80 4.80
CA PHE A 75 6.04 0.47 4.16
C PHE A 75 6.65 1.46 5.15
N GLU A 76 6.06 1.59 6.34
CA GLU A 76 6.58 2.45 7.40
C GLU A 76 8.00 2.02 7.80
N ALA A 77 8.21 0.72 8.06
CA ALA A 77 9.53 0.20 8.39
C ALA A 77 10.54 0.42 7.25
N TYR A 78 10.12 0.15 6.02
CA TYR A 78 10.93 0.34 4.81
C TYR A 78 11.40 1.78 4.68
N ALA A 79 10.48 2.75 4.72
CA ALA A 79 10.79 4.15 4.57
C ALA A 79 11.69 4.67 5.72
N ARG A 80 11.40 4.28 6.96
CA ARG A 80 12.19 4.68 8.15
C ARG A 80 13.62 4.15 8.12
N SER A 81 13.85 2.98 7.52
CA SER A 81 15.16 2.34 7.52
C SER A 81 16.21 3.05 6.65
N GLY A 82 15.77 3.89 5.69
CA GLY A 82 16.68 4.46 4.68
C GLY A 82 17.27 3.40 3.74
N TYR A 83 16.61 2.25 3.57
CA TYR A 83 17.11 1.13 2.77
C TYR A 83 17.46 1.56 1.33
N THR A 84 18.64 1.15 0.87
CA THR A 84 19.19 1.59 -0.43
C THR A 84 18.55 0.92 -1.63
N GLY A 85 17.88 -0.21 -1.45
CA GLY A 85 17.12 -0.91 -2.50
C GLY A 85 15.66 -0.44 -2.62
N ASN A 86 14.87 -1.14 -3.42
CA ASN A 86 13.42 -0.92 -3.54
C ASN A 86 12.62 -1.77 -2.52
N PHE A 87 11.32 -1.49 -2.40
CA PHE A 87 10.45 -2.22 -1.46
C PHE A 87 10.41 -3.73 -1.68
N TYR A 88 10.51 -4.22 -2.93
CA TYR A 88 10.57 -5.67 -3.21
C TYR A 88 11.84 -6.30 -2.62
N GLN A 89 12.99 -5.63 -2.77
CA GLN A 89 14.26 -6.09 -2.21
C GLN A 89 14.22 -6.08 -0.69
N TRP A 90 13.64 -5.03 -0.07
CA TRP A 90 13.39 -4.97 1.37
C TRP A 90 12.56 -6.16 1.87
N CYS A 91 11.48 -6.48 1.16
CA CYS A 91 10.64 -7.63 1.49
C CYS A 91 11.36 -8.97 1.32
N SER A 92 12.36 -9.03 0.45
CA SER A 92 13.11 -10.25 0.14
C SER A 92 14.30 -10.48 1.07
N SER A 93 14.72 -9.47 1.85
CA SER A 93 15.84 -9.59 2.78
C SER A 93 15.47 -10.20 4.13
N GLY A 94 14.20 -10.56 4.34
CA GLY A 94 13.75 -11.24 5.57
C GLY A 94 13.64 -10.34 6.80
N ASN A 95 13.47 -9.03 6.61
CA ASN A 95 13.26 -8.10 7.72
C ASN A 95 11.97 -8.39 8.49
N ASP A 96 11.96 -8.07 9.79
CA ASP A 96 10.85 -8.36 10.68
C ASP A 96 9.51 -7.76 10.21
N PHE A 97 9.56 -6.57 9.63
CA PHE A 97 8.41 -5.91 9.00
C PHE A 97 8.46 -6.04 7.49
N SER A 98 8.50 -7.27 6.97
CA SER A 98 8.37 -7.55 5.54
C SER A 98 6.93 -7.85 5.11
N TRP A 99 6.61 -7.49 3.87
CA TRP A 99 5.46 -8.01 3.13
C TRP A 99 5.89 -9.21 2.27
N PHE A 100 4.94 -9.98 1.75
CA PHE A 100 5.22 -11.09 0.82
C PHE A 100 5.75 -10.54 -0.51
N SER A 101 7.06 -10.65 -0.76
CA SER A 101 7.70 -10.09 -1.96
C SER A 101 7.09 -10.60 -3.28
N GLN A 102 6.68 -11.87 -3.34
CA GLN A 102 5.99 -12.46 -4.50
C GLN A 102 4.63 -11.82 -4.82
N SER A 103 4.04 -11.14 -3.83
CA SER A 103 2.82 -10.36 -3.98
C SER A 103 3.08 -8.90 -4.32
N THR A 104 4.33 -8.50 -4.59
CA THR A 104 4.72 -7.16 -5.00
C THR A 104 5.11 -7.16 -6.48
N ALA A 105 4.45 -6.35 -7.28
CA ALA A 105 4.86 -6.03 -8.64
C ALA A 105 5.42 -4.61 -8.68
N LEU A 106 6.63 -4.43 -9.21
CA LEU A 106 7.25 -3.10 -9.34
C LEU A 106 6.89 -2.39 -10.64
N LYS A 107 6.35 -3.13 -11.61
CA LYS A 107 5.98 -2.63 -12.94
C LYS A 107 4.64 -3.20 -13.37
N GLU A 108 3.92 -2.40 -14.17
CA GLU A 108 2.77 -2.85 -14.93
C GLU A 108 3.19 -3.53 -16.24
N SER A 109 2.24 -4.18 -16.91
CA SER A 109 2.50 -4.81 -18.20
C SER A 109 2.63 -3.80 -19.34
N ASP A 110 3.37 -4.18 -20.40
CA ASP A 110 3.48 -3.37 -21.62
C ASP A 110 2.11 -3.05 -22.23
N THR A 111 1.12 -3.94 -22.06
CA THR A 111 -0.27 -3.67 -22.48
C THR A 111 -0.86 -2.46 -21.77
N VAL A 112 -0.63 -2.31 -20.45
CA VAL A 112 -1.10 -1.17 -19.68
C VAL A 112 -0.36 0.11 -20.07
N HIS A 113 0.94 0.04 -20.36
CA HIS A 113 1.71 1.21 -20.79
C HIS A 113 1.32 1.72 -22.18
N ASN A 114 0.99 0.81 -23.11
CA ASN A 114 0.74 1.17 -24.50
C ASN A 114 -0.72 1.52 -24.82
N ASP A 115 -1.67 1.21 -23.92
CA ASP A 115 -3.09 1.56 -24.07
C ASP A 115 -3.44 2.76 -23.18
N GLU A 116 -3.86 3.87 -23.79
CA GLU A 116 -4.14 5.13 -23.09
C GLU A 116 -5.20 4.98 -21.98
N ARG A 117 -6.21 4.15 -22.23
CA ARG A 117 -7.31 3.92 -21.28
C ARG A 117 -6.83 3.11 -20.08
N LEU A 118 -6.03 2.06 -20.32
CA LEU A 118 -5.43 1.26 -19.24
C LEU A 118 -4.41 2.07 -18.44
N TYR A 119 -3.59 2.88 -19.11
CA TYR A 119 -2.64 3.81 -18.51
C TYR A 119 -3.35 4.81 -17.60
N ALA A 120 -4.42 5.44 -18.09
CA ALA A 120 -5.19 6.44 -17.35
C ALA A 120 -5.75 5.89 -16.03
N GLN A 121 -6.08 4.59 -15.96
CA GLN A 121 -6.54 3.96 -14.71
C GLN A 121 -5.47 3.97 -13.61
N ARG A 122 -4.18 4.05 -13.96
CA ARG A 122 -3.02 4.06 -13.04
C ARG A 122 -2.45 5.45 -12.83
N VAL A 123 -3.01 6.47 -13.48
CA VAL A 123 -2.74 7.86 -13.13
C VAL A 123 -3.54 8.19 -11.86
N LEU A 124 -2.88 8.01 -10.72
CA LEU A 124 -3.50 8.04 -9.40
C LEU A 124 -3.07 9.28 -8.60
N PRO A 125 -3.87 9.71 -7.62
CA PRO A 125 -3.55 10.87 -6.79
C PRO A 125 -2.22 10.70 -6.05
N ILE A 126 -1.47 11.80 -5.94
CA ILE A 126 -0.26 11.91 -5.13
C ILE A 126 -0.17 13.34 -4.57
N THR A 127 0.60 13.55 -3.50
CA THR A 127 0.83 14.90 -2.98
C THR A 127 1.50 15.80 -4.02
N THR A 128 1.16 17.09 -3.99
CA THR A 128 1.73 18.11 -4.88
C THR A 128 3.20 18.42 -4.59
N GLU A 129 3.72 17.98 -3.43
CA GLU A 129 5.15 18.03 -3.13
C GLU A 129 5.96 17.12 -4.08
N VAL A 130 5.38 15.98 -4.48
CA VAL A 130 6.01 15.05 -5.42
C VAL A 130 5.80 15.52 -6.86
N ASP A 131 4.55 15.70 -7.30
CA ASP A 131 4.22 16.21 -8.64
C ASP A 131 3.17 17.33 -8.53
N PRO A 132 3.43 18.55 -9.05
CA PRO A 132 2.52 19.69 -8.95
C PRO A 132 1.11 19.44 -9.53
N ARG A 133 0.93 18.45 -10.40
CA ARG A 133 -0.37 18.07 -10.98
C ARG A 133 -1.24 17.28 -10.00
N GLY A 134 -0.68 16.85 -8.86
CA GLY A 134 -1.36 16.05 -7.84
C GLY A 134 -1.71 14.63 -8.28
N LYS A 135 -1.08 14.15 -9.36
CA LYS A 135 -1.27 12.79 -9.89
C LYS A 135 -0.02 12.28 -10.60
N VAL A 136 0.23 10.98 -10.51
CA VAL A 136 1.35 10.31 -11.18
C VAL A 136 0.88 8.95 -11.68
N PHE A 137 1.55 8.45 -12.72
CA PHE A 137 1.39 7.07 -13.12
C PHE A 137 2.07 6.16 -12.07
N MET A 138 1.26 5.40 -11.33
CA MET A 138 1.73 4.44 -10.33
C MET A 138 1.66 3.03 -10.92
N GLU A 139 2.81 2.42 -11.14
CA GLU A 139 2.89 1.04 -11.65
C GLU A 139 3.19 0.00 -10.56
N SER A 140 3.84 0.41 -9.49
CA SER A 140 4.12 -0.47 -8.35
C SER A 140 2.83 -0.79 -7.60
N HIS A 141 2.58 -2.08 -7.38
CA HIS A 141 1.37 -2.52 -6.70
C HIS A 141 1.53 -3.82 -5.93
N LEU A 142 0.70 -3.98 -4.89
CA LEU A 142 0.56 -5.20 -4.10
C LEU A 142 -0.67 -6.00 -4.55
N LYS A 143 -0.54 -7.32 -4.52
CA LYS A 143 -1.60 -8.29 -4.86
C LYS A 143 -2.04 -9.02 -3.60
N PHE A 144 -3.35 -8.98 -3.33
CA PHE A 144 -3.95 -9.70 -2.21
C PHE A 144 -4.60 -11.00 -2.71
N ARG A 145 -4.87 -11.94 -1.79
CA ARG A 145 -5.41 -13.26 -2.13
C ARG A 145 -6.93 -13.31 -1.99
N GLY A 146 -7.60 -13.98 -2.93
CA GLY A 146 -9.04 -14.24 -2.92
C GLY A 146 -9.77 -13.71 -4.14
N SER A 147 -11.01 -14.16 -4.32
CA SER A 147 -11.92 -13.57 -5.32
C SER A 147 -12.21 -12.13 -4.96
N MET A 148 -12.16 -11.21 -5.93
CA MET A 148 -12.30 -9.76 -5.73
C MET A 148 -11.23 -9.12 -4.83
N ALA A 149 -10.12 -9.81 -4.59
CA ALA A 149 -9.04 -9.26 -3.77
C ALA A 149 -8.54 -7.91 -4.31
N PRO A 150 -8.20 -6.97 -3.40
CA PRO A 150 -7.74 -5.66 -3.82
C PRO A 150 -6.40 -5.75 -4.56
N ARG A 151 -6.14 -4.73 -5.39
CA ARG A 151 -4.80 -4.30 -5.75
C ARG A 151 -4.54 -2.96 -5.08
N LEU A 152 -3.37 -2.81 -4.49
CA LEU A 152 -2.94 -1.59 -3.84
C LEU A 152 -1.78 -0.98 -4.62
N TYR A 153 -2.00 0.17 -5.22
CA TYR A 153 -1.01 0.91 -5.99
C TYR A 153 -0.30 1.93 -5.12
N PHE A 154 1.02 1.97 -5.26
CA PHE A 154 1.86 2.89 -4.51
C PHE A 154 2.97 3.51 -5.36
N PHE A 155 3.48 4.63 -4.89
CA PHE A 155 4.65 5.32 -5.41
C PHE A 155 5.71 5.39 -4.30
N ASP A 156 6.91 4.93 -4.61
CA ASP A 156 8.05 4.91 -3.70
C ASP A 156 8.82 6.24 -3.82
N ASP A 157 8.55 7.18 -2.91
CA ASP A 157 9.26 8.46 -2.79
C ASP A 157 10.23 8.45 -1.61
N THR A 158 10.64 7.26 -1.13
CA THR A 158 11.51 7.12 0.06
C THR A 158 12.90 7.74 -0.13
N LYS A 159 13.36 7.84 -1.38
CA LYS A 159 14.61 8.52 -1.77
C LYS A 159 14.37 9.89 -2.41
N GLY A 160 13.12 10.31 -2.47
CA GLY A 160 12.72 11.58 -3.07
C GLY A 160 12.41 12.63 -2.04
N LYS A 161 11.51 13.57 -2.39
CA LYS A 161 11.31 14.81 -1.63
C LYS A 161 10.63 14.58 -0.29
N THR A 162 9.65 13.68 -0.26
CA THR A 162 8.84 13.43 0.94
C THR A 162 9.45 12.35 1.82
N GLN A 163 10.30 11.48 1.28
CA GLN A 163 10.84 10.30 1.96
C GLN A 163 9.74 9.33 2.43
N LYS A 164 8.60 9.30 1.74
CA LYS A 164 7.43 8.49 2.07
C LYS A 164 7.12 7.45 0.99
N VAL A 165 6.31 6.47 1.35
CA VAL A 165 5.54 5.68 0.39
C VAL A 165 4.15 6.30 0.24
N HIS A 166 3.75 6.61 -1.00
CA HIS A 166 2.44 7.19 -1.32
C HIS A 166 1.50 6.12 -1.85
N ILE A 167 0.29 6.03 -1.32
CA ILE A 167 -0.72 5.08 -1.76
C ILE A 167 -1.81 5.87 -2.50
N GLY A 168 -1.89 5.67 -3.80
CA GLY A 168 -2.84 6.38 -4.67
C GLY A 168 -4.08 5.57 -5.03
N GLY A 169 -4.07 4.24 -4.85
CA GLY A 169 -5.18 3.39 -5.31
C GLY A 169 -5.31 2.11 -4.51
N ILE A 170 -6.53 1.79 -4.07
CA ILE A 170 -6.90 0.49 -3.51
C ILE A 170 -8.32 0.13 -3.92
N ASP A 171 -8.45 -0.87 -4.79
CA ASP A 171 -9.75 -1.31 -5.29
C ASP A 171 -9.67 -2.80 -5.68
N PRO A 172 -10.81 -3.52 -5.77
CA PRO A 172 -10.84 -4.89 -6.28
C PRO A 172 -10.08 -5.04 -7.61
N HIS A 173 -9.41 -6.16 -7.82
CA HIS A 173 -8.64 -6.40 -9.06
C HIS A 173 -9.45 -6.21 -10.35
N SER A 174 -10.78 -6.34 -10.30
CA SER A 174 -11.70 -6.11 -11.43
C SER A 174 -11.85 -4.64 -11.85
N ARG A 175 -11.50 -3.67 -10.98
CA ARG A 175 -11.44 -2.25 -11.34
C ARG A 175 -10.23 -1.91 -12.22
N TRP A 176 -9.18 -2.73 -12.13
CA TRP A 176 -7.88 -2.50 -12.80
C TRP A 176 -7.79 -3.38 -14.03
N GLU A 177 -8.32 -2.89 -15.14
CA GLU A 177 -8.34 -3.62 -16.39
C GLU A 177 -6.92 -3.82 -16.94
N ASN A 178 -6.69 -4.96 -17.58
CA ASN A 178 -5.37 -5.38 -18.07
C ASN A 178 -5.41 -5.90 -19.51
N THR A 179 -6.56 -5.80 -20.17
CA THR A 179 -6.78 -6.30 -21.53
C THR A 179 -7.32 -5.19 -22.40
N THR A 180 -6.83 -5.09 -23.62
CA THR A 180 -7.40 -4.24 -24.66
C THR A 180 -8.76 -4.80 -25.08
N THR A 181 -9.74 -3.92 -25.30
CA THR A 181 -11.07 -4.28 -25.83
C THR A 181 -11.03 -4.36 -27.34
#